data_AF-A0A1M6HAJ1-F1
#
_entry.id   AF-A0A1M6HAJ1-F1
#
_cell.length_a   1.000
_cell.length_b   1.000
_cell.length_c   1.000
_cell.angle_alpha   90.00
_cell.angle_beta   90.00
_cell.angle_gamma   90.00
#
_symmetry.space_group_name_H-M   'P 1'
#
loop_
_entity.id
_entity.type
_entity.pdbx_description
1 polymer ?
#
loop_
_entity_poly.entity_id
_entity_poly.type
_entity_poly.pdbx_seq_one_letter_code
_entity_poly.pdbx_strand_id
1 'polypeptide(L)'
;MRSLALFSAVCAAFALACGLYVAFAPDTGVTGTPGAWLVVAGAAACTLVALLRAFRWPGGDNALLLALCGIGMALTAIAAWFLMQPAIYVALAYAFVLWIAEIAIGGREVRA
;
A
#
# COMPACT_ATOMS: atom_id res chain seq x y z
N MET A 1 -11.98 12.73 4.70
CA MET A 1 -11.84 11.32 4.29
C MET A 1 -11.24 11.18 2.89
N ARG A 2 -11.86 11.74 1.83
CA ARG A 2 -11.33 11.67 0.44
C ARG A 2 -9.86 12.12 0.28
N SER A 3 -9.44 13.17 0.97
CA SER A 3 -8.06 13.67 0.92
C SER A 3 -7.03 12.66 1.46
N LEU A 4 -7.33 11.99 2.58
CA LEU A 4 -6.44 10.97 3.16
C LEU A 4 -6.37 9.71 2.30
N ALA A 5 -7.50 9.27 1.73
CA ALA A 5 -7.56 8.16 0.79
C ALA A 5 -6.76 8.42 -0.49
N LEU A 6 -6.82 9.65 -1.01
CA LEU A 6 -6.03 10.07 -2.16
C LEU A 6 -4.53 10.08 -1.83
N PHE A 7 -4.14 10.58 -0.66
CA PHE A 7 -2.75 10.57 -0.23
C PHE A 7 -2.21 9.14 -0.07
N SER A 8 -2.97 8.22 0.54
CA SER A 8 -2.56 6.81 0.64
C SER A 8 -2.48 6.14 -0.74
N ALA A 9 -3.38 6.47 -1.66
CA ALA A 9 -3.33 5.99 -3.04
C ALA A 9 -2.09 6.50 -3.79
N VAL A 10 -1.71 7.76 -3.61
CA VAL A 10 -0.49 8.32 -4.21
C VAL A 10 0.76 7.63 -3.64
N CYS A 11 0.84 7.41 -2.33
CA CYS A 11 1.95 6.68 -1.72
C CYS A 11 2.03 5.22 -2.21
N ALA A 12 0.90 4.53 -2.33
CA ALA A 12 0.85 3.17 -2.85
C ALA A 12 1.24 3.11 -4.34
N ALA A 13 0.77 4.06 -5.15
CA ALA A 13 1.15 4.16 -6.56
C ALA A 13 2.65 4.46 -6.73
N PHE A 14 3.23 5.27 -5.86
CA PHE A 14 4.67 5.51 -5.82
C PHE A 14 5.44 4.23 -5.47
N ALA A 15 5.01 3.49 -4.46
CA ALA A 15 5.60 2.20 -4.11
C ALA A 15 5.51 1.19 -5.27
N LEU A 16 4.40 1.20 -6.02
CA LEU A 16 4.24 0.38 -7.22
C LEU A 16 5.21 0.79 -8.33
N ALA A 17 5.36 2.09 -8.60
CA ALA A 17 6.30 2.60 -9.59
C ALA A 17 7.75 2.24 -9.24
N CYS A 18 8.13 2.36 -7.95
CA CYS A 18 9.44 1.93 -7.47
C CYS A 18 9.61 0.40 -7.56
N GLY A 19 8.58 -0.38 -7.23
CA GLY A 19 8.61 -1.84 -7.36
C GLY A 19 8.80 -2.28 -8.82
N LEU A 20 8.08 -1.64 -9.76
CA LEU A 20 8.25 -1.86 -11.20
C LEU A 20 9.65 -1.49 -11.66
N TYR A 21 10.17 -0.33 -11.22
CA TYR A 21 11.55 0.07 -11.52
C TYR A 21 12.53 -1.01 -11.07
N VAL A 22 12.37 -1.55 -9.86
CA VAL A 22 13.24 -2.60 -9.32
C VAL A 22 13.13 -3.91 -10.09
N ALA A 23 11.93 -4.28 -10.52
CA ALA A 23 11.70 -5.51 -11.25
C ALA A 23 12.38 -5.51 -12.62
N PHE A 24 12.49 -4.35 -13.27
CA PHE A 24 12.99 -4.21 -14.65
C PHE A 24 14.37 -3.54 -14.77
N ALA A 25 14.80 -2.72 -13.81
CA ALA A 25 16.08 -2.01 -13.90
C ALA A 25 17.25 -2.96 -13.64
N PRO A 26 18.29 -2.97 -14.49
CA PRO A 26 19.54 -3.66 -14.19
C PRO A 26 20.24 -3.05 -12.96
N ASP A 27 21.09 -3.84 -12.29
CA ASP A 27 21.93 -3.42 -11.15
C ASP A 27 21.25 -3.10 -9.81
N THR A 28 19.99 -3.53 -9.59
CA THR A 28 19.36 -3.38 -8.26
C THR A 28 19.73 -4.49 -7.26
N GLY A 29 20.47 -5.51 -7.70
CA GLY A 29 20.84 -6.69 -6.89
C GLY A 29 19.69 -7.70 -6.68
N VAL A 30 18.46 -7.33 -7.00
CA VAL A 30 17.24 -8.15 -6.81
C VAL A 30 16.32 -8.14 -8.04
N THR A 31 16.80 -7.61 -9.16
CA THR A 31 16.11 -7.59 -10.47
C THR A 31 15.72 -9.00 -10.91
N GLY A 32 14.47 -9.19 -11.34
CA GLY A 32 13.96 -10.48 -11.80
C GLY A 32 13.76 -11.55 -10.70
N THR A 33 14.03 -11.24 -9.43
CA THR A 33 13.80 -12.19 -8.34
C THR A 33 12.30 -12.33 -8.02
N PRO A 34 11.86 -13.50 -7.50
CA PRO A 34 10.49 -13.66 -7.03
C PRO A 34 10.08 -12.61 -5.97
N GLY A 35 11.03 -12.15 -5.15
CA GLY A 35 10.81 -11.11 -4.14
C GLY A 35 10.44 -9.75 -4.75
N ALA A 36 11.07 -9.35 -5.84
CA ALA A 36 10.73 -8.12 -6.55
C ALA A 36 9.30 -8.17 -7.10
N TRP A 37 8.88 -9.30 -7.68
CA TRP A 37 7.52 -9.49 -8.18
C TRP A 37 6.47 -9.53 -7.07
N LEU A 38 6.80 -10.08 -5.90
CA LEU A 38 5.96 -10.02 -4.70
C LEU A 38 5.73 -8.57 -4.23
N VAL A 39 6.77 -7.74 -4.25
CA VAL A 39 6.67 -6.31 -3.92
C VAL A 39 5.77 -5.59 -4.92
N VAL A 40 5.94 -5.85 -6.22
CA VAL A 40 5.09 -5.27 -7.29
C VAL A 40 3.62 -5.67 -7.10
N ALA A 41 3.35 -6.96 -6.89
CA ALA A 41 1.99 -7.46 -6.70
C ALA A 41 1.34 -6.89 -5.43
N GLY A 42 2.09 -6.84 -4.33
CA GLY A 42 1.64 -6.26 -3.06
C GLY A 42 1.35 -4.76 -3.18
N ALA A 43 2.24 -4.00 -3.81
CA ALA A 43 2.05 -2.57 -4.05
C ALA A 43 0.86 -2.30 -5.00
N ALA A 44 0.66 -3.14 -6.03
CA ALA A 44 -0.47 -3.05 -6.94
C ALA A 44 -1.80 -3.29 -6.20
N ALA A 45 -1.87 -4.34 -5.38
CA ALA A 45 -3.04 -4.63 -4.56
C ALA A 45 -3.35 -3.48 -3.58
N CYS A 46 -2.32 -2.93 -2.92
CA CYS A 46 -2.49 -1.79 -2.02
C CYS A 46 -2.99 -0.54 -2.76
N THR A 47 -2.47 -0.28 -3.96
CA THR A 47 -2.89 0.85 -4.81
C THR A 47 -4.36 0.71 -5.21
N LEU A 48 -4.76 -0.48 -5.65
CA LEU A 48 -6.13 -0.77 -6.05
C LEU A 48 -7.10 -0.55 -4.88
N VAL A 49 -6.78 -1.05 -3.69
CA VAL A 49 -7.64 -0.89 -2.51
C VAL A 49 -7.72 0.57 -2.08
N ALA A 50 -6.60 1.31 -2.08
CA ALA A 50 -6.60 2.73 -1.77
C ALA A 50 -7.47 3.54 -2.74
N LEU A 51 -7.42 3.22 -4.04
CA LEU A 51 -8.29 3.82 -5.06
C LEU A 51 -9.76 3.47 -4.85
N LEU A 52 -10.09 2.19 -4.62
CA LEU A 52 -11.46 1.74 -4.37
C LEU A 52 -12.09 2.48 -3.17
N ARG A 53 -11.28 2.75 -2.13
CA ARG A 53 -11.71 3.55 -0.97
C ARG A 53 -11.86 5.03 -1.29
N ALA A 54 -10.92 5.61 -2.05
CA ALA A 54 -11.00 7.01 -2.48
C ALA A 54 -12.26 7.31 -3.30
N PHE A 55 -12.68 6.35 -4.14
CA PHE A 55 -13.89 6.46 -4.96
C PHE A 55 -15.19 6.12 -4.22
N ARG A 56 -15.14 5.78 -2.92
CA ARG A 56 -16.31 5.44 -2.09
C ARG A 56 -17.25 4.44 -2.78
N TRP A 57 -16.70 3.30 -3.19
CA TRP A 57 -17.51 2.22 -3.74
C TRP A 57 -18.65 1.87 -2.75
N PRO A 58 -19.92 1.82 -3.20
CA PRO A 58 -21.05 1.49 -2.32
C PRO A 58 -20.83 0.07 -1.74
N GLY A 59 -20.76 -0.03 -0.40
CA GLY A 59 -20.37 -1.25 0.33
C GLY A 59 -18.89 -1.33 0.73
N GLY A 60 -18.12 -0.24 0.59
CA GLY A 60 -16.66 -0.18 0.77
C GLY A 60 -16.10 -0.36 2.19
N ASP A 61 -16.94 -0.52 3.21
CA ASP A 61 -16.53 -0.79 4.60
C ASP A 61 -16.48 -2.29 4.91
N ASN A 62 -15.99 -3.09 3.96
CA ASN A 62 -15.70 -4.49 4.21
C ASN A 62 -14.49 -4.58 5.15
N ALA A 63 -14.76 -4.78 6.45
CA ALA A 63 -13.75 -4.95 7.49
C ALA A 63 -12.69 -5.99 7.10
N LEU A 64 -13.08 -7.04 6.36
CA LEU A 64 -12.16 -8.03 5.81
C LEU A 64 -11.21 -7.44 4.76
N LEU A 65 -11.70 -6.64 3.81
CA LEU A 65 -10.87 -5.97 2.81
C LEU A 65 -9.90 -4.97 3.45
N LEU A 66 -10.36 -4.26 4.51
CA LEU A 66 -9.52 -3.39 5.31
C LEU A 66 -8.41 -4.21 6.00
N ALA A 67 -8.75 -5.27 6.73
CA ALA A 67 -7.77 -6.11 7.41
C ALA A 67 -6.75 -6.71 6.44
N LEU A 68 -7.21 -7.23 5.30
CA LEU A 68 -6.34 -7.77 4.24
C LEU A 68 -5.43 -6.69 3.65
N CYS A 69 -5.90 -5.46 3.50
CA CYS A 69 -5.09 -4.35 3.01
C CYS A 69 -3.99 -3.97 4.01
N GLY A 70 -4.32 -3.87 5.30
CA GLY A 70 -3.33 -3.62 6.35
C GLY A 70 -2.26 -4.72 6.41
N ILE A 71 -2.67 -5.98 6.36
CA ILE A 71 -1.76 -7.13 6.29
C ILE A 71 -0.90 -7.06 5.01
N GLY A 72 -1.51 -6.76 3.86
CA GLY A 72 -0.81 -6.62 2.58
C GLY A 72 0.26 -5.53 2.62
N MET A 73 -0.06 -4.34 3.15
CA MET A 73 0.92 -3.26 3.30
C MET A 73 2.07 -3.66 4.22
N ALA A 74 1.78 -4.30 5.36
CA ALA A 74 2.80 -4.75 6.30
C ALA A 74 3.71 -5.82 5.69
N LEU A 75 3.15 -6.85 5.04
CA LEU A 75 3.91 -7.90 4.36
C LEU A 75 4.75 -7.34 3.21
N THR A 76 4.21 -6.38 2.44
CA THR A 76 4.93 -5.74 1.33
C THR A 76 6.08 -4.87 1.87
N ALA A 77 5.89 -4.19 2.99
CA ALA A 77 6.95 -3.42 3.65
C ALA A 77 8.07 -4.34 4.17
N ILE A 78 7.71 -5.49 4.76
CA ILE A 78 8.68 -6.51 5.19
C ILE A 78 9.44 -7.08 3.99
N ALA A 79 8.75 -7.38 2.88
CA ALA A 79 9.40 -7.85 1.65
C ALA A 79 10.38 -6.79 1.10
N ALA A 80 9.98 -5.52 1.08
CA ALA A 80 10.85 -4.41 0.67
C ALA A 80 12.06 -4.22 1.60
N TRP A 81 11.90 -4.47 2.90
CA TRP A 81 12.99 -4.49 3.87
C TRP A 81 14.02 -5.58 3.56
N PHE A 82 13.55 -6.80 3.27
CA PHE A 82 14.43 -7.90 2.85
C PHE A 82 15.16 -7.61 1.53
N LEU A 83 14.54 -6.86 0.63
CA LEU A 83 15.16 -6.40 -0.62
C LEU A 83 16.15 -5.23 -0.42
N MET A 84 16.36 -4.74 0.81
CA MET A 84 17.19 -3.57 1.12
C MET A 84 16.77 -2.32 0.33
N GLN A 85 15.45 -2.13 0.13
CA GLN A 85 14.91 -1.01 -0.66
C GLN A 85 14.28 0.05 0.22
N PRO A 86 15.07 1.06 0.67
CA PRO A 86 14.60 2.04 1.63
C PRO A 86 13.44 2.89 1.13
N ALA A 87 13.46 3.28 -0.14
CA ALA A 87 12.40 4.09 -0.72
C ALA A 87 11.03 3.39 -0.69
N ILE A 88 10.99 2.07 -0.94
CA ILE A 88 9.74 1.31 -1.01
C ILE A 88 9.17 1.06 0.39
N TYR A 89 10.00 0.60 1.34
CA TYR A 89 9.47 0.31 2.68
C TYR A 89 9.04 1.60 3.39
N VAL A 90 9.75 2.72 3.20
CA VAL A 90 9.35 4.03 3.77
C VAL A 90 8.01 4.49 3.18
N ALA A 91 7.85 4.42 1.85
CA ALA A 91 6.59 4.80 1.21
C ALA A 91 5.40 3.95 1.69
N LEU A 92 5.60 2.63 1.84
CA LEU A 92 4.59 1.72 2.37
C LEU A 92 4.31 1.96 3.87
N ALA A 93 5.33 2.26 4.67
CA ALA A 93 5.15 2.61 6.07
C ALA A 93 4.30 3.89 6.22
N TYR A 94 4.57 4.92 5.41
CA TYR A 94 3.72 6.12 5.37
C TYR A 94 2.29 5.81 4.93
N ALA A 95 2.12 5.03 3.85
CA ALA A 95 0.79 4.61 3.39
C ALA A 95 0.02 3.84 4.48
N PHE A 96 0.70 2.99 5.25
CA PHE A 96 0.13 2.23 6.34
C PHE A 96 -0.31 3.12 7.51
N VAL A 97 0.52 4.10 7.90
CA VAL A 97 0.14 5.08 8.95
C VAL A 97 -1.07 5.91 8.52
N LEU A 98 -1.10 6.37 7.26
CA LEU A 98 -2.25 7.10 6.71
C LEU A 98 -3.51 6.24 6.69
N TRP A 99 -3.38 4.95 6.37
CA TRP A 99 -4.47 3.98 6.41
C TRP A 99 -5.03 3.77 7.83
N ILE A 100 -4.16 3.62 8.85
CA ILE A 100 -4.60 3.53 10.26
C ILE A 100 -5.34 4.80 10.68
N ALA A 101 -4.78 5.97 10.35
CA ALA A 101 -5.39 7.26 10.70
C ALA A 101 -6.79 7.39 10.08
N GLU A 102 -6.96 6.92 8.84
CA GLU A 102 -8.25 6.94 8.15
C GLU A 102 -9.30 6.04 8.83
N ILE A 103 -8.91 4.84 9.27
CA ILE A 103 -9.81 3.93 10.02
C ILE A 103 -10.18 4.52 11.38
N ALA A 104 -9.20 5.05 12.11
CA ALA A 104 -9.42 5.66 13.42
C ALA A 104 -10.39 6.85 13.34
N ILE A 105 -10.29 7.66 12.28
CA ILE A 105 -11.21 8.78 12.05
C ILE A 105 -12.59 8.29 11.63
N GLY A 106 -12.69 7.34 10.69
CA GLY A 106 -13.97 6.79 10.24
C GLY A 106 -14.77 6.09 11.34
N GLY A 107 -14.10 5.43 12.28
CA GLY A 107 -14.76 4.78 13.42
C GLY A 107 -15.38 5.75 14.44
N ARG A 108 -14.98 7.03 14.45
CA ARG A 108 -15.56 8.05 15.34
C ARG A 108 -16.90 8.58 14.85
N GLU A 109 -17.10 8.63 13.53
CA GLU A 109 -18.36 9.14 12.95
C GLU A 109 -19.53 8.16 13.09
N VAL A 110 -19.27 6.87 13.30
CA VAL A 110 -20.31 5.85 13.54
C VAL A 110 -20.81 5.83 15.00
N ARG A 111 -20.07 6.47 15.92
CA ARG A 111 -20.38 6.49 17.36
C ARG A 111 -21.02 7.79 17.85
N ALA A 112 -21.18 8.78 16.97
CA ALA A 112 -21.82 10.07 17.25
C ALA A 112 -23.23 10.10 16.66
#